data_AF-X1E436-F1
#
_entry.id   AF-X1E436-F1
#
_cell.length_a   1.000
_cell.length_b   1.000
_cell.length_c   1.000
_cell.angle_alpha   90.00
_cell.angle_beta   90.00
_cell.angle_gamma   90.00
#
_symmetry.space_group_name_H-M   'P 1'
#
loop_
_entity.id
_entity.type
_entity.pdbx_description
1 polymer ?
#
loop_
_entity_poly.entity_id
_entity_poly.type
_entity_poly.pdbx_seq_one_letter_code
_entity_poly.pdbx_strand_id
1 'polypeptide(L)'
;MQSMAEFFSYNYNCIISEDKSRSIFCIFHGDIFHDHTYSDLGESVQLMGAATDGFATSQIMYNEEKPNFNYLYLRVLSSVGKPIACQALANVSREEGSIINNSFTPWDVRKSIYQCLGFGVWHVGLVMWKGSLPDGDWSIYGKESQKEVRKVFSEVEKIKDTISYMQPLKPEVGVYVPEAQWLLKGWSPYWNNFLKWAIKNNINYRYIFDKDIADNN
;
A
#
# COMPACT_ATOMS: atom_id res chain seq x y z
N MET A 1 5.90 12.14 -15.26
CA MET A 1 6.06 11.81 -13.83
C MET A 1 6.53 12.98 -12.97
N GLN A 2 7.60 13.70 -13.36
CA GLN A 2 8.16 14.78 -12.54
C GLN A 2 7.14 15.88 -12.15
N SER A 3 6.23 16.26 -13.04
CA SER A 3 5.24 17.31 -12.80
C SER A 3 4.31 17.04 -11.62
N MET A 4 3.96 15.77 -11.33
CA MET A 4 3.16 15.45 -10.14
C MET A 4 3.94 15.67 -8.86
N ALA A 5 5.19 15.21 -8.81
CA ALA A 5 6.04 15.41 -7.64
C ALA A 5 6.34 16.90 -7.39
N GLU A 6 6.53 17.69 -8.46
CA GLU A 6 6.68 19.15 -8.37
C GLU A 6 5.42 19.82 -7.82
N PHE A 7 4.24 19.44 -8.33
CA PHE A 7 2.97 19.94 -7.82
C PHE A 7 2.77 19.58 -6.34
N PHE A 8 3.06 18.35 -5.94
CA PHE A 8 3.01 17.94 -4.54
C PHE A 8 4.02 18.70 -3.68
N SER A 9 5.25 18.90 -4.16
CA SER A 9 6.28 19.67 -3.45
C SER A 9 5.84 21.12 -3.21
N TYR A 10 5.18 21.75 -4.20
CA TYR A 10 4.61 23.08 -4.05
C TYR A 10 3.55 23.11 -2.94
N ASN A 11 2.58 22.19 -2.98
CA ASN A 11 1.52 22.12 -1.97
C ASN A 11 2.08 21.81 -0.57
N TYR A 12 3.04 20.90 -0.49
CA TYR A 12 3.76 20.55 0.74
C TYR A 12 4.38 21.81 1.36
N ASN A 13 5.14 22.57 0.57
CA ASN A 13 5.79 23.80 1.03
C ASN A 13 4.79 24.86 1.51
N CYS A 14 3.65 25.01 0.82
CA CYS A 14 2.59 25.94 1.23
C CYS A 14 1.93 25.53 2.57
N ILE A 15 1.81 24.24 2.86
CA ILE A 15 1.19 23.78 4.11
C ILE A 15 2.18 23.91 5.26
N ILE A 16 3.42 23.45 5.09
CA ILE A 16 4.43 23.51 6.17
C ILE A 16 4.87 24.94 6.50
N SER A 17 4.72 25.90 5.58
CA SER A 17 5.01 27.31 5.88
C SER A 17 4.04 27.87 6.92
N GLU A 18 2.81 27.36 6.95
CA GLU A 18 1.77 27.75 7.90
C GLU A 18 1.77 26.84 9.16
N ASP A 19 2.03 25.53 8.99
CA ASP A 19 2.02 24.57 10.09
C ASP A 19 3.04 23.43 9.89
N LYS A 20 4.20 23.58 10.52
CA LYS A 20 5.30 22.59 10.50
C LYS A 20 5.02 21.33 11.32
N SER A 21 3.95 21.30 12.12
CA SER A 21 3.65 20.16 12.99
C SER A 21 2.85 19.07 12.31
N ARG A 22 2.31 19.34 11.11
CA ARG A 22 1.48 18.40 10.35
C ARG A 22 2.32 17.56 9.41
N SER A 23 2.15 16.25 9.50
CA SER A 23 2.65 15.33 8.48
C SER A 23 1.74 15.34 7.25
N ILE A 24 2.34 15.39 6.07
CA ILE A 24 1.66 15.47 4.78
C ILE A 24 1.99 14.21 3.98
N PHE A 25 0.96 13.43 3.70
CA PHE A 25 1.08 12.16 2.97
C PHE A 25 0.55 12.34 1.54
N CYS A 26 1.25 11.82 0.53
CA CYS A 26 0.69 11.72 -0.81
C CYS A 26 -0.24 10.51 -0.89
N ILE A 27 -1.41 10.70 -1.47
CA ILE A 27 -2.27 9.59 -1.83
C ILE A 27 -1.63 8.87 -3.01
N PHE A 28 -1.51 7.56 -2.86
CA PHE A 28 -0.95 6.64 -3.84
C PHE A 28 -1.96 5.51 -4.02
N HIS A 29 -2.58 5.46 -5.19
CA HIS A 29 -3.75 4.61 -5.45
C HIS A 29 -3.69 3.98 -6.84
N GLY A 30 -4.40 2.87 -7.03
CA GLY A 30 -4.43 2.13 -8.29
C GLY A 30 -3.43 0.96 -8.33
N ASP A 31 -3.42 0.22 -9.43
CA ASP A 31 -2.49 -0.89 -9.64
C ASP A 31 -1.38 -0.48 -10.62
N ILE A 32 -0.19 -0.23 -10.05
CA ILE A 32 1.01 0.16 -10.80
C ILE A 32 1.87 -1.03 -11.27
N PHE A 33 1.40 -2.26 -11.08
CA PHE A 33 2.19 -3.49 -11.32
C PHE A 33 1.78 -4.26 -12.57
N HIS A 34 1.10 -3.63 -13.53
CA HIS A 34 0.78 -4.23 -14.82
C HIS A 34 0.98 -3.25 -15.98
N ASP A 35 1.26 -3.80 -17.16
CA ASP A 35 1.42 -3.05 -18.41
C ASP A 35 2.29 -1.80 -18.24
N HIS A 36 1.80 -0.64 -18.70
CA HIS A 36 2.47 0.66 -18.57
C HIS A 36 1.82 1.57 -17.52
N THR A 37 0.99 1.04 -16.60
CA THR A 37 0.20 1.86 -15.68
C THR A 37 1.04 2.77 -14.79
N TYR A 38 2.23 2.34 -14.40
CA TYR A 38 3.17 3.19 -13.67
C TYR A 38 3.55 4.46 -14.47
N SER A 39 3.78 4.33 -15.77
CA SER A 39 4.03 5.47 -16.66
C SER A 39 2.77 6.29 -16.87
N ASP A 40 1.63 5.64 -17.11
CA ASP A 40 0.36 6.29 -17.47
C ASP A 40 -0.23 7.11 -16.32
N LEU A 41 -0.13 6.61 -15.08
CA LEU A 41 -0.57 7.34 -13.89
C LEU A 41 0.34 8.53 -13.60
N GLY A 42 1.59 8.49 -14.04
CA GLY A 42 2.53 9.59 -13.79
C GLY A 42 3.05 9.65 -12.35
N GLU A 43 2.73 8.67 -11.51
CA GLU A 43 2.97 8.63 -10.06
C GLU A 43 4.26 7.88 -9.70
N SER A 44 5.42 8.53 -9.86
CA SER A 44 6.68 7.90 -9.46
C SER A 44 6.77 7.74 -7.95
N VAL A 45 6.84 6.50 -7.46
CA VAL A 45 6.95 6.19 -6.01
C VAL A 45 8.14 6.92 -5.38
N GLN A 46 9.27 6.98 -6.09
CA GLN A 46 10.50 7.61 -5.61
C GLN A 46 10.38 9.13 -5.52
N LEU A 47 9.87 9.76 -6.60
CA LEU A 47 9.75 11.22 -6.65
C LEU A 47 8.66 11.71 -5.68
N MET A 48 7.54 10.99 -5.61
CA MET A 48 6.48 11.26 -4.65
C MET A 48 6.97 11.08 -3.22
N GLY A 49 7.71 10.00 -2.96
CA GLY A 49 8.36 9.77 -1.67
C GLY A 49 9.34 10.88 -1.30
N ALA A 50 10.06 11.47 -2.26
CA ALA A 50 10.94 12.60 -1.99
C ALA A 50 10.19 13.89 -1.65
N ALA A 51 8.96 14.05 -2.13
CA ALA A 51 8.15 15.26 -2.02
C ALA A 51 7.18 15.30 -0.81
N THR A 52 7.09 14.23 -0.01
CA THR A 52 6.12 14.10 1.08
C THR A 52 6.72 13.54 2.38
N ASP A 53 5.97 13.53 3.47
CA ASP A 53 6.38 12.86 4.71
C ASP A 53 6.10 11.36 4.68
N GLY A 54 5.28 10.87 3.75
CA GLY A 54 4.89 9.48 3.65
C GLY A 54 3.80 9.21 2.61
N PHE A 55 3.31 7.97 2.62
CA PHE A 55 2.32 7.49 1.66
C PHE A 55 0.98 7.22 2.33
N ALA A 56 -0.07 7.78 1.78
CA ALA A 56 -1.44 7.39 2.02
C ALA A 56 -1.86 6.43 0.91
N THR A 57 -2.48 5.29 1.22
CA THR A 57 -2.92 4.35 0.19
C THR A 57 -4.27 3.72 0.49
N SER A 58 -4.95 3.29 -0.57
CA SER A 58 -6.29 2.70 -0.54
C SER A 58 -6.37 1.56 -1.55
N GLN A 59 -5.38 0.67 -1.55
CA GLN A 59 -5.27 -0.42 -2.51
C GLN A 59 -6.49 -1.34 -2.46
N ILE A 60 -7.02 -1.65 -3.65
CA ILE A 60 -8.12 -2.58 -3.85
C ILE A 60 -7.54 -3.96 -4.16
N MET A 61 -7.78 -4.91 -3.27
CA MET A 61 -7.26 -6.28 -3.39
C MET A 61 -8.21 -7.15 -4.19
N TYR A 62 -7.72 -7.77 -5.26
CA TYR A 62 -8.43 -8.78 -6.04
C TYR A 62 -7.84 -10.14 -5.69
N ASN A 63 -8.18 -10.69 -4.52
CA ASN A 63 -7.41 -11.78 -3.91
C ASN A 63 -7.34 -13.06 -4.76
N GLU A 64 -8.36 -13.35 -5.57
CA GLU A 64 -8.35 -14.52 -6.48
C GLU A 64 -7.37 -14.33 -7.65
N GLU A 65 -7.33 -13.14 -8.23
CA GLU A 65 -6.52 -12.83 -9.40
C GLU A 65 -5.07 -12.46 -9.02
N LYS A 66 -4.91 -11.76 -7.89
CA LYS A 66 -3.64 -11.18 -7.41
C LYS A 66 -3.48 -11.45 -5.90
N PRO A 67 -3.29 -12.72 -5.45
CA PRO A 67 -3.32 -13.12 -4.04
C PRO A 67 -2.24 -12.47 -3.15
N ASN A 68 -1.18 -11.94 -3.76
CA ASN A 68 -0.06 -11.27 -3.10
C ASN A 68 -0.02 -9.76 -3.34
N PHE A 69 -1.07 -9.17 -3.93
CA PHE A 69 -1.09 -7.75 -4.33
C PHE A 69 -0.82 -6.82 -3.15
N ASN A 70 -1.52 -7.02 -2.02
CA ASN A 70 -1.32 -6.19 -0.83
C ASN A 70 0.13 -6.24 -0.32
N TYR A 71 0.73 -7.43 -0.31
CA TYR A 71 2.13 -7.61 0.07
C TYR A 71 3.07 -6.89 -0.90
N LEU A 72 2.85 -7.06 -2.21
CA LEU A 72 3.65 -6.41 -3.24
C LEU A 72 3.59 -4.87 -3.10
N TYR A 73 2.37 -4.35 -2.96
CA TYR A 73 2.11 -2.93 -2.84
C TYR A 73 2.80 -2.32 -1.61
N LEU A 74 2.59 -2.93 -0.44
CA LEU A 74 3.22 -2.49 0.79
C LEU A 74 4.73 -2.67 0.77
N ARG A 75 5.26 -3.72 0.13
CA ARG A 75 6.71 -3.91 -0.01
C ARG A 75 7.34 -2.79 -0.85
N VAL A 76 6.70 -2.37 -1.93
CA VAL A 76 7.16 -1.24 -2.75
C VAL A 76 7.18 0.05 -1.95
N LEU A 77 6.08 0.41 -1.30
CA LEU A 77 6.01 1.66 -0.54
C LEU A 77 6.96 1.65 0.67
N SER A 78 7.01 0.55 1.43
CA SER A 78 7.86 0.45 2.63
C SER A 78 9.35 0.46 2.30
N SER A 79 9.73 0.08 1.06
CA SER A 79 11.12 0.12 0.62
C SER A 79 11.68 1.55 0.52
N VAL A 80 10.80 2.55 0.36
CA VAL A 80 11.17 3.98 0.38
C VAL A 80 11.57 4.44 1.80
N GLY A 81 11.19 3.70 2.84
CA GLY A 81 11.55 4.02 4.22
C GLY A 81 10.76 5.17 4.84
N LYS A 82 9.60 5.52 4.27
CA LYS A 82 8.69 6.53 4.83
C LYS A 82 7.45 5.90 5.47
N PRO A 83 6.82 6.58 6.44
CA PRO A 83 5.53 6.21 7.00
C PRO A 83 4.47 5.89 5.94
N ILE A 84 3.65 4.88 6.21
CA ILE A 84 2.52 4.48 5.36
C ILE A 84 1.24 4.52 6.19
N ALA A 85 0.18 5.08 5.61
CA ALA A 85 -1.18 5.06 6.13
C ALA A 85 -2.11 4.41 5.08
N CYS A 86 -2.61 3.22 5.36
CA CYS A 86 -3.64 2.58 4.55
C CYS A 86 -4.99 3.16 4.97
N GLN A 87 -5.53 4.13 4.22
CA GLN A 87 -6.72 4.90 4.62
C GLN A 87 -8.02 4.13 4.39
N ALA A 88 -8.10 3.43 3.27
CA ALA A 88 -9.34 2.81 2.80
C ALA A 88 -9.01 1.50 2.05
N LEU A 89 -8.56 0.48 2.76
CA LEU A 89 -8.36 -0.85 2.17
C LEU A 89 -9.69 -1.42 1.70
N ALA A 90 -9.68 -1.98 0.49
CA ALA A 90 -10.85 -2.62 -0.07
C ALA A 90 -10.47 -4.00 -0.61
N ASN A 91 -11.44 -4.92 -0.65
CA ASN A 91 -11.24 -6.25 -1.20
C ASN A 91 -12.42 -6.64 -2.06
N VAL A 92 -12.11 -7.13 -3.26
CA VAL A 92 -13.08 -7.68 -4.19
C VAL A 92 -13.00 -9.21 -4.08
N SER A 93 -13.93 -9.78 -3.32
CA SER A 93 -14.28 -11.18 -3.42
C SER A 93 -15.42 -11.30 -4.43
N ARG A 94 -15.24 -12.07 -5.51
CA ARG A 94 -16.35 -12.29 -6.46
C ARG A 94 -17.47 -13.06 -5.77
N GLU A 95 -18.69 -12.55 -5.84
CA GLU A 95 -19.89 -13.39 -5.86
C GLU A 95 -20.42 -13.44 -7.30
N GLU A 96 -20.97 -14.59 -7.72
CA GLU A 96 -21.60 -14.76 -9.03
C GLU A 96 -22.78 -13.78 -9.20
N GLY A 97 -22.76 -12.99 -10.27
CA GLY A 97 -23.92 -12.19 -10.72
C GLY A 97 -23.78 -10.68 -10.57
N SER A 98 -23.13 -10.05 -11.55
CA SER A 98 -23.23 -8.65 -12.05
C SER A 98 -23.27 -7.43 -11.11
N ILE A 99 -23.34 -7.58 -9.80
CA ILE A 99 -23.12 -6.52 -8.82
C ILE A 99 -21.89 -6.95 -8.05
N ILE A 100 -20.79 -6.21 -8.17
CA ILE A 100 -19.57 -6.58 -7.47
C ILE A 100 -19.86 -6.48 -5.97
N ASN A 101 -20.03 -7.63 -5.30
CA ASN A 101 -20.16 -7.69 -3.85
C ASN A 101 -18.76 -7.51 -3.25
N ASN A 102 -18.36 -6.25 -3.10
CA ASN A 102 -17.02 -5.83 -2.66
C ASN A 102 -16.84 -5.89 -1.14
N SER A 103 -17.51 -6.85 -0.48
CA SER A 103 -17.42 -7.00 0.96
C SER A 103 -16.29 -7.96 1.32
N PHE A 104 -15.41 -7.52 2.21
CA PHE A 104 -14.40 -8.42 2.77
C PHE A 104 -15.05 -9.71 3.29
N THR A 105 -14.47 -10.87 3.02
CA THR A 105 -14.70 -12.04 3.88
C THR A 105 -14.04 -11.81 5.25
N PRO A 106 -14.44 -12.52 6.32
CA PRO A 106 -13.73 -12.48 7.59
C PRO A 106 -12.22 -12.74 7.44
N TRP A 107 -11.84 -13.72 6.62
CA TRP A 107 -10.44 -14.03 6.38
C TRP A 107 -9.69 -12.87 5.71
N ASP A 108 -10.30 -12.20 4.74
CA ASP A 108 -9.69 -11.07 4.05
C ASP A 108 -9.45 -9.89 4.98
N VAL A 109 -10.37 -9.59 5.90
CA VAL A 109 -10.19 -8.57 6.94
C VAL A 109 -8.93 -8.86 7.74
N ARG A 110 -8.86 -10.08 8.31
CA ARG A 110 -7.76 -10.48 9.17
C ARG A 110 -6.43 -10.43 8.41
N LYS A 111 -6.38 -11.07 7.24
CA LYS A 111 -5.16 -11.11 6.41
C LYS A 111 -4.68 -9.70 6.07
N SER A 112 -5.57 -8.83 5.61
CA SER A 112 -5.20 -7.48 5.12
C SER A 112 -4.68 -6.59 6.25
N ILE A 113 -5.36 -6.61 7.41
CA ILE A 113 -4.94 -5.81 8.58
C ILE A 113 -3.59 -6.31 9.11
N TYR A 114 -3.44 -7.62 9.35
CA TYR A 114 -2.18 -8.16 9.88
C TYR A 114 -1.02 -8.05 8.89
N GLN A 115 -1.27 -8.08 7.58
CA GLN A 115 -0.25 -7.74 6.59
C GLN A 115 0.20 -6.29 6.75
N CYS A 116 -0.72 -5.33 6.86
CA CYS A 116 -0.36 -3.92 7.08
C CYS A 116 0.47 -3.74 8.37
N LEU A 117 0.08 -4.40 9.46
CA LEU A 117 0.84 -4.38 10.72
C LEU A 117 2.25 -4.97 10.56
N GLY A 118 2.38 -6.09 9.86
CA GLY A 118 3.68 -6.72 9.58
C GLY A 118 4.63 -5.86 8.74
N PHE A 119 4.08 -4.93 7.95
CA PHE A 119 4.83 -3.93 7.20
C PHE A 119 5.06 -2.61 7.94
N GLY A 120 4.63 -2.49 9.20
CA GLY A 120 4.81 -1.28 10.01
C GLY A 120 3.94 -0.10 9.55
N VAL A 121 2.78 -0.37 8.93
CA VAL A 121 1.83 0.68 8.54
C VAL A 121 1.28 1.38 9.79
N TRP A 122 1.29 2.71 9.80
CA TRP A 122 0.90 3.54 10.95
C TRP A 122 -0.62 3.61 11.17
N HIS A 123 -1.38 3.50 10.09
CA HIS A 123 -2.84 3.57 10.12
C HIS A 123 -3.43 2.54 9.17
N VAL A 124 -4.44 1.80 9.64
CA VAL A 124 -5.16 0.81 8.84
C VAL A 124 -6.65 1.08 8.93
N GLY A 125 -7.18 1.67 7.87
CA GLY A 125 -8.60 1.89 7.63
C GLY A 125 -9.13 0.96 6.54
N LEU A 126 -10.44 0.69 6.60
CA LEU A 126 -11.16 -0.11 5.63
C LEU A 126 -12.11 0.81 4.85
N VAL A 127 -12.34 0.51 3.57
CA VAL A 127 -12.97 1.38 2.57
C VAL A 127 -14.19 2.16 3.06
N MET A 128 -15.19 1.49 3.64
CA MET A 128 -16.30 2.18 4.31
C MET A 128 -17.06 1.28 5.28
N TRP A 129 -17.55 1.89 6.36
CA TRP A 129 -18.44 1.21 7.31
C TRP A 129 -19.84 1.00 6.72
N LYS A 130 -20.41 2.04 6.10
CA LYS A 130 -21.72 2.05 5.42
C LYS A 130 -21.62 2.91 4.17
N GLY A 131 -22.25 2.47 3.09
CA GLY A 131 -22.34 3.23 1.85
C GLY A 131 -22.34 2.32 0.62
N SER A 132 -22.71 2.91 -0.51
CA SER A 132 -22.59 2.29 -1.82
C SER A 132 -21.97 3.32 -2.76
N LEU A 133 -21.11 2.86 -3.65
CA LEU A 133 -20.49 3.66 -4.71
C LEU A 133 -21.16 3.30 -6.05
N PRO A 134 -20.95 4.09 -7.11
CA PRO A 134 -21.54 3.82 -8.43
C PRO A 134 -21.22 2.42 -8.98
N ASP A 135 -20.15 1.80 -8.52
CA ASP A 135 -19.64 0.48 -8.93
C ASP A 135 -20.03 -0.66 -7.98
N GLY A 136 -20.72 -0.41 -6.87
CA GLY A 136 -21.25 -1.46 -5.99
C GLY A 136 -21.37 -1.11 -4.51
N ASP A 137 -21.72 -2.13 -3.72
CA ASP A 137 -21.76 -2.06 -2.27
C ASP A 137 -20.40 -2.40 -1.67
N TRP A 138 -19.79 -1.43 -0.98
CA TRP A 138 -18.49 -1.55 -0.31
C TRP A 138 -18.64 -1.56 1.22
N SER A 139 -19.86 -1.69 1.73
CA SER A 139 -20.13 -1.61 3.17
C SER A 139 -19.71 -2.87 3.92
N ILE A 140 -19.18 -2.66 5.12
CA ILE A 140 -18.88 -3.73 6.10
C ILE A 140 -20.04 -3.96 7.05
N TYR A 141 -20.83 -2.91 7.34
CA TYR A 141 -21.92 -3.00 8.29
C TYR A 141 -23.00 -3.99 7.83
N GLY A 142 -23.41 -4.87 8.75
CA GLY A 142 -24.41 -5.91 8.49
C GLY A 142 -23.89 -7.12 7.72
N LYS A 143 -22.61 -7.11 7.29
CA LYS A 143 -21.96 -8.25 6.62
C LYS A 143 -21.26 -9.18 7.63
N GLU A 144 -20.90 -10.38 7.19
CA GLU A 144 -20.18 -11.36 8.03
C GLU A 144 -18.85 -10.82 8.57
N SER A 145 -18.14 -10.04 7.75
CA SER A 145 -16.87 -9.40 8.12
C SER A 145 -17.00 -8.41 9.27
N GLN A 146 -18.19 -7.86 9.57
CA GLN A 146 -18.36 -6.91 10.67
C GLN A 146 -17.89 -7.47 12.02
N LYS A 147 -18.18 -8.76 12.29
CA LYS A 147 -17.76 -9.40 13.54
C LYS A 147 -16.24 -9.53 13.61
N GLU A 148 -15.62 -9.86 12.48
CA GLU A 148 -14.18 -10.04 12.39
C GLU A 148 -13.43 -8.70 12.46
N VAL A 149 -13.95 -7.63 11.85
CA VAL A 149 -13.42 -6.27 12.03
C VAL A 149 -13.38 -5.90 13.50
N ARG A 150 -14.49 -6.05 14.23
CA ARG A 150 -14.53 -5.77 15.67
C ARG A 150 -13.51 -6.60 16.47
N LYS A 151 -13.39 -7.88 16.12
CA LYS A 151 -12.44 -8.78 16.76
C LYS A 151 -10.99 -8.36 16.52
N VAL A 152 -10.60 -8.16 15.26
CA VAL A 152 -9.23 -7.80 14.89
C VAL A 152 -8.84 -6.43 15.44
N PHE A 153 -9.69 -5.40 15.33
CA PHE A 153 -9.38 -4.11 15.95
C PHE A 153 -9.28 -4.18 17.48
N SER A 154 -10.07 -5.05 18.14
CA SER A 154 -9.92 -5.29 19.58
C SER A 154 -8.61 -6.03 19.92
N GLU A 155 -8.14 -6.94 19.06
CA GLU A 155 -6.83 -7.57 19.19
C GLU A 155 -5.71 -6.53 19.06
N VAL A 156 -5.78 -5.66 18.05
CA VAL A 156 -4.81 -4.57 17.81
C VAL A 156 -4.78 -3.58 18.97
N GLU A 157 -5.95 -3.16 19.48
CA GLU A 157 -6.05 -2.24 20.62
C GLU A 157 -5.34 -2.78 21.87
N LYS A 158 -5.39 -4.11 22.10
CA LYS A 158 -4.71 -4.75 23.24
C LYS A 158 -3.18 -4.74 23.12
N ILE A 159 -2.66 -4.69 21.91
CA ILE A 159 -1.20 -4.70 21.65
C ILE A 159 -0.66 -3.33 21.21
N LYS A 160 -1.52 -2.30 21.11
CA LYS A 160 -1.18 -1.00 20.50
C LYS A 160 0.09 -0.39 21.10
N ASP A 161 0.26 -0.42 22.42
CA ASP A 161 1.40 0.19 23.08
C ASP A 161 2.70 -0.58 22.82
N THR A 162 2.59 -1.88 22.49
CA THR A 162 3.72 -2.71 22.08
C THR A 162 4.11 -2.43 20.64
N ILE A 163 3.13 -2.30 19.73
CA ILE A 163 3.39 -2.18 18.30
C ILE A 163 3.52 -0.73 17.80
N SER A 164 3.13 0.25 18.61
CA SER A 164 3.25 1.67 18.27
C SER A 164 4.71 2.02 18.01
N TYR A 165 4.94 2.73 16.91
CA TYR A 165 6.27 3.16 16.47
C TYR A 165 7.25 2.03 16.11
N MET A 166 6.80 0.78 16.07
CA MET A 166 7.62 -0.30 15.52
C MET A 166 7.90 -0.03 14.04
N GLN A 167 9.14 -0.27 13.64
CA GLN A 167 9.59 -0.19 12.26
C GLN A 167 9.94 -1.59 11.76
N PRO A 168 9.72 -1.91 10.48
CA PRO A 168 10.18 -3.16 9.90
C PRO A 168 11.69 -3.34 10.11
N LEU A 169 12.11 -4.57 10.42
CA LEU A 169 13.53 -4.89 10.52
C LEU A 169 14.22 -4.60 9.18
N LYS A 170 15.38 -3.94 9.24
CA LYS A 170 16.21 -3.67 8.05
C LYS A 170 16.56 -5.01 7.38
N PRO A 171 16.14 -5.24 6.14
CA PRO A 171 16.46 -6.47 5.44
C PRO A 171 17.93 -6.52 5.01
N GLU A 172 18.50 -7.73 4.98
CA GLU A 172 19.84 -7.99 4.44
C GLU A 172 19.83 -8.13 2.91
N VAL A 173 18.66 -8.40 2.33
CA VAL A 173 18.47 -8.60 0.88
C VAL A 173 17.86 -7.36 0.24
N GLY A 174 18.53 -6.87 -0.80
CA GLY A 174 18.04 -5.82 -1.69
C GLY A 174 17.70 -6.36 -3.07
N VAL A 175 16.56 -5.97 -3.61
CA VAL A 175 16.15 -6.28 -4.98
C VAL A 175 16.11 -4.99 -5.78
N TYR A 176 17.02 -4.86 -6.73
CA TYR A 176 17.08 -3.65 -7.55
C TYR A 176 15.91 -3.58 -8.55
N VAL A 177 15.24 -2.44 -8.56
CA VAL A 177 14.11 -2.10 -9.42
C VAL A 177 14.44 -0.78 -10.15
N PRO A 178 15.12 -0.86 -11.31
CA PRO A 178 15.43 0.33 -12.08
C PRO A 178 14.15 1.00 -12.60
N GLU A 179 14.04 2.32 -12.43
CA GLU A 179 12.86 3.07 -12.85
C GLU A 179 12.68 3.01 -14.37
N ALA A 180 13.78 3.03 -15.12
CA ALA A 180 13.76 2.89 -16.58
C ALA A 180 13.10 1.58 -17.04
N GLN A 181 13.32 0.47 -16.34
CA GLN A 181 12.65 -0.80 -16.65
C GLN A 181 11.16 -0.69 -16.42
N TRP A 182 10.76 -0.16 -15.26
CA TRP A 182 9.35 -0.05 -14.90
C TRP A 182 8.58 0.90 -15.84
N LEU A 183 9.19 2.03 -16.20
CA LEU A 183 8.59 2.98 -17.13
C LEU A 183 8.43 2.42 -18.54
N LEU A 184 9.51 1.88 -19.09
CA LEU A 184 9.56 1.55 -20.51
C LEU A 184 8.97 0.18 -20.82
N LYS A 185 8.97 -0.74 -19.85
CA LYS A 185 8.58 -2.14 -20.05
C LYS A 185 7.61 -2.66 -19.01
N GLY A 186 7.20 -1.84 -18.05
CA GLY A 186 6.30 -2.26 -16.99
C GLY A 186 6.97 -3.06 -15.89
N TRP A 187 6.12 -3.55 -14.98
CA TRP A 187 6.55 -4.36 -13.84
C TRP A 187 7.08 -5.72 -14.30
N SER A 188 8.32 -6.06 -13.92
CA SER A 188 8.97 -7.27 -14.38
C SER A 188 8.36 -8.56 -13.78
N PRO A 189 8.04 -9.59 -14.58
CA PRO A 189 7.63 -10.89 -14.07
C PRO A 189 8.66 -11.54 -13.13
N TYR A 190 9.95 -11.22 -13.30
CA TYR A 190 11.01 -11.72 -12.42
C TYR A 190 10.86 -11.21 -10.99
N TRP A 191 10.40 -9.97 -10.78
CA TRP A 191 10.14 -9.44 -9.45
C TRP A 191 8.95 -10.13 -8.78
N ASN A 192 7.90 -10.46 -9.56
CA ASN A 192 6.78 -11.27 -9.06
C ASN A 192 7.20 -12.69 -8.68
N ASN A 193 8.07 -13.31 -9.48
CA ASN A 193 8.60 -14.64 -9.18
C ASN A 193 9.48 -14.62 -7.92
N PHE A 194 10.33 -13.61 -7.79
CA PHE A 194 11.14 -13.41 -6.59
C PHE A 194 10.25 -13.17 -5.36
N LEU A 195 9.24 -12.31 -5.44
CA LEU A 195 8.26 -12.08 -4.37
C LEU A 195 7.64 -13.40 -3.89
N LYS A 196 7.14 -14.22 -4.81
CA LYS A 196 6.53 -15.52 -4.47
C LYS A 196 7.54 -16.46 -3.79
N TRP A 197 8.77 -16.51 -4.30
CA TRP A 197 9.85 -17.29 -3.69
C TRP A 197 10.21 -16.77 -2.29
N ALA A 198 10.32 -15.45 -2.12
CA ALA A 198 10.66 -14.82 -0.85
C ALA A 198 9.58 -15.06 0.22
N ILE A 199 8.29 -14.93 -0.14
CA ILE A 199 7.17 -15.28 0.75
C ILE A 199 7.26 -16.75 1.18
N LYS A 200 7.46 -17.67 0.22
CA LYS A 200 7.52 -19.11 0.51
C LYS A 200 8.67 -19.48 1.45
N ASN A 201 9.79 -18.76 1.37
CA ASN A 201 11.01 -19.03 2.14
C ASN A 201 11.19 -18.09 3.34
N ASN A 202 10.20 -17.25 3.68
CA ASN A 202 10.28 -16.25 4.75
C ASN A 202 11.48 -15.31 4.64
N ILE A 203 11.86 -14.92 3.42
CA ILE A 203 12.98 -14.01 3.18
C ILE A 203 12.48 -12.56 3.28
N ASN A 204 13.02 -11.80 4.24
CA ASN A 204 12.81 -10.36 4.29
C ASN A 204 13.75 -9.65 3.31
N TYR A 205 13.19 -8.77 2.48
CA TYR A 205 13.94 -8.01 1.48
C TYR A 205 13.37 -6.60 1.34
N ARG A 206 14.12 -5.67 0.76
CA ARG A 206 13.55 -4.40 0.27
C ARG A 206 13.82 -4.25 -1.21
N TYR A 207 12.96 -3.52 -1.90
CA TYR A 207 13.33 -2.99 -3.20
C TYR A 207 14.36 -1.87 -3.01
N ILE A 208 15.30 -1.80 -3.95
CA ILE A 208 16.28 -0.73 -4.06
C ILE A 208 15.94 -0.02 -5.35
N PHE A 209 15.74 1.29 -5.29
CA PHE A 209 15.44 2.10 -6.46
C PHE A 209 16.66 2.93 -6.89
N ASP A 210 16.57 3.59 -8.04
CA ASP A 210 17.68 4.36 -8.62
C ASP A 210 18.22 5.42 -7.64
N LYS A 211 17.32 6.09 -6.90
CA LYS A 211 17.70 7.11 -5.91
C LYS A 211 18.47 6.53 -4.72
N ASP A 212 18.15 5.32 -4.28
CA ASP A 212 18.90 4.63 -3.23
C ASP A 212 20.36 4.38 -3.63
N ILE A 213 20.65 4.21 -4.93
CA ILE A 213 22.01 3.99 -5.43
C ILE A 213 22.76 5.31 -5.58
N ALA A 214 22.07 6.36 -6.06
CA ALA A 214 22.66 7.68 -6.25
C ALA A 214 23.09 8.32 -4.92
N ASP A 215 22.31 8.18 -3.85
CA ASP A 215 22.57 8.79 -2.54
C ASP A 215 23.70 8.08 -1.74
N ASN A 216 24.25 6.97 -2.24
CA ASN A 216 25.32 6.18 -1.61
C ASN A 216 26.70 6.30 -2.30
N ASN A 217 26.83 7.17 -3.31
CA ASN A 217 28.10 7.52 -3.96
C ASN A 217 28.44 8.99 -3.73
#